data_AF-A0A1Y0C7R3-F1
#
_entry.id   AF-A0A1Y0C7R3-F1
#
_cell.length_a   1.000
_cell.length_b   1.000
_cell.length_c   1.000
_cell.angle_alpha   90.00
_cell.angle_beta   90.00
_cell.angle_gamma   90.00
#
_symmetry.space_group_name_H-M   'P 1'
#
loop_
_entity.id
_entity.type
_entity.pdbx_description
1 polymer ?
#
loop_
_entity_poly.entity_id
_entity_poly.type
_entity_poly.pdbx_seq_one_letter_code
_entity_poly.pdbx_strand_id
1 'polypeptide(L)'
;MGVLRHHRNPVRCRSRPHRHRLSQGTLTWTRFLKMVRRQCFRYSTRERGPSAFSCSPSSSPSSSRNFSSTSWPAPADRPGRPTVNAYHPHIVLAPDKFKGTLTADQVASAMALGCRDAGLENRCITMPVADGGDGSVGTALRTGWSRREIRCTDAWGQPIITTVAISNTQALIEIAAICGLRGWRPSSAQALVATSRGVGEVITRLLDLGFRDITLALGGSATTDGGAGMLVALGAQLRDRTGTPIAPNALGLQDLSSVCTDGLDPRLKTTTLTVACDVDAPLTGPRGAAATFGPQKGADEQGVHTLTAALDQLAAVAGPAFGRPDEHLRPGAGAAGGLAWAGLLLGAHMRRGAELFLDMLGASETIEGAALVLTGEGCMDDQSALGKAPFAVAALASELSVPSAAIVGTNRLNDHGLNSPFTAVIALDSMDPLCSSDPTLSARLIRQATAALVHQVQRELAIL
;
A
#
# COMPACT_ATOMS: atom_id res chain seq x y z
N MET A 1 42.07 28.32 -47.12
CA MET A 1 43.37 27.99 -46.48
C MET A 1 43.07 27.68 -45.01
N GLY A 2 43.27 26.53 -44.37
CA GLY A 2 43.70 25.16 -44.68
C GLY A 2 43.37 24.35 -43.39
N VAL A 3 42.51 23.33 -43.45
CA VAL A 3 42.82 21.89 -43.27
C VAL A 3 44.05 21.56 -42.42
N LEU A 4 43.86 20.76 -41.35
CA LEU A 4 44.73 19.69 -40.81
C LEU A 4 43.95 19.00 -39.67
N ARG A 5 43.17 17.91 -39.86
CA ARG A 5 43.55 16.48 -40.00
C ARG A 5 44.69 16.00 -39.10
N HIS A 6 44.34 15.32 -38.00
CA HIS A 6 45.17 14.26 -37.43
C HIS A 6 44.41 12.94 -37.32
N HIS A 7 44.82 11.99 -38.17
CA HIS A 7 44.59 10.56 -38.05
C HIS A 7 45.48 9.98 -36.96
N ARG A 8 44.93 9.16 -36.06
CA ARG A 8 45.61 7.96 -35.55
C ARG A 8 44.59 6.82 -35.42
N ASN A 9 44.88 5.73 -36.12
CA ASN A 9 44.14 4.47 -36.12
C ASN A 9 44.49 3.64 -34.86
N PRO A 10 43.64 2.67 -34.46
CA PRO A 10 43.63 2.09 -33.11
C PRO A 10 44.55 0.87 -32.98
N VAL A 11 45.20 0.74 -31.83
CA VAL A 11 45.88 -0.49 -31.41
C VAL A 11 44.82 -1.47 -30.87
N ARG A 12 44.63 -2.58 -31.56
CA ARG A 12 43.85 -3.74 -31.11
C ARG A 12 44.57 -4.44 -29.97
N CYS A 13 44.09 -4.30 -28.73
CA CYS A 13 44.40 -5.22 -27.65
C CYS A 13 43.24 -6.22 -27.50
N ARG A 14 43.48 -7.47 -27.91
CA ARG A 14 42.58 -8.60 -27.68
C ARG A 14 42.79 -9.09 -26.24
N SER A 15 41.90 -8.69 -25.32
CA SER A 15 41.75 -9.36 -24.03
C SER A 15 40.50 -10.24 -24.06
N ARG A 16 40.71 -11.55 -24.07
CA ARG A 16 39.65 -12.57 -23.87
C ARG A 16 39.03 -12.38 -22.47
N PRO A 17 37.70 -12.31 -22.32
CA PRO A 17 37.08 -12.54 -21.03
C PRO A 17 36.86 -14.04 -20.87
N HIS A 18 37.42 -14.59 -19.77
CA HIS A 18 37.08 -15.91 -19.27
C HIS A 18 35.57 -16.00 -19.04
N ARG A 19 34.91 -16.92 -19.75
CA ARG A 19 33.54 -17.34 -19.46
C ARG A 19 33.55 -18.10 -18.14
N HIS A 20 33.16 -17.45 -17.05
CA HIS A 20 32.62 -18.19 -15.90
C HIS A 20 31.20 -18.65 -16.25
N ARG A 21 31.03 -19.97 -16.30
CA ARG A 21 29.71 -20.62 -16.33
C ARG A 21 28.98 -20.30 -15.03
N LEU A 22 28.06 -19.36 -15.08
CA LEU A 22 26.86 -19.39 -14.23
C LEU A 22 25.79 -20.11 -15.05
N SER A 23 25.66 -21.41 -14.83
CA SER A 23 24.58 -22.21 -15.38
C SER A 23 23.93 -22.97 -14.25
N GLN A 24 22.59 -23.01 -14.28
CA GLN A 24 21.63 -23.70 -13.41
C GLN A 24 20.95 -22.78 -12.38
N GLY A 25 19.85 -22.16 -12.83
CA GLY A 25 18.91 -21.41 -11.98
C GLY A 25 17.84 -20.66 -12.79
N THR A 26 18.19 -20.18 -13.98
CA THR A 26 17.32 -19.30 -14.79
C THR A 26 16.46 -20.01 -15.83
N LEU A 27 16.79 -21.26 -16.21
CA LEU A 27 16.10 -21.97 -17.30
C LEU A 27 14.76 -22.61 -16.92
N THR A 28 14.46 -22.77 -15.63
CA THR A 28 13.21 -23.35 -15.12
C THR A 28 12.05 -22.34 -15.20
N TRP A 29 12.33 -21.07 -14.89
CA TRP A 29 11.33 -20.00 -14.81
C TRP A 29 10.76 -19.53 -16.17
N THR A 30 11.54 -19.57 -17.25
CA THR A 30 11.01 -19.24 -18.59
C THR A 30 10.10 -20.34 -19.14
N ARG A 31 10.31 -21.61 -18.71
CA ARG A 31 9.38 -22.73 -18.99
C ARG A 31 8.13 -22.65 -18.12
N PHE A 32 8.25 -22.19 -16.87
CA PHE A 32 7.16 -21.88 -15.94
C PHE A 32 6.15 -20.89 -16.54
N LEU A 33 6.60 -19.78 -17.14
CA LEU A 33 5.73 -18.76 -17.77
C LEU A 33 4.90 -19.29 -18.95
N LYS A 34 5.44 -20.23 -19.74
CA LYS A 34 4.71 -20.84 -20.88
C LYS A 34 3.64 -21.84 -20.44
N MET A 35 3.72 -22.36 -19.21
CA MET A 35 2.79 -23.36 -18.68
C MET A 35 1.55 -22.70 -18.05
N VAL A 36 1.74 -21.60 -17.30
CA VAL A 36 0.64 -20.84 -16.66
C VAL A 36 -0.37 -20.32 -17.70
N ARG A 37 0.10 -19.77 -18.84
CA ARG A 37 -0.79 -19.33 -19.94
C ARG A 37 -1.62 -20.46 -20.58
N ARG A 38 -1.23 -21.74 -20.43
CA ARG A 38 -1.91 -22.89 -21.06
C ARG A 38 -2.96 -23.56 -20.18
N GLN A 39 -2.87 -23.44 -18.85
CA GLN A 39 -3.81 -24.12 -17.93
C GLN A 39 -5.06 -23.29 -17.61
N CYS A 40 -4.99 -21.95 -17.59
CA CYS A 40 -6.18 -21.11 -17.39
C CYS A 40 -7.25 -21.30 -18.49
N PHE A 41 -6.86 -21.70 -19.71
CA PHE A 41 -7.80 -21.94 -20.81
C PHE A 41 -8.57 -23.27 -20.71
N ARG A 42 -8.21 -24.18 -19.79
CA ARG A 42 -8.79 -25.53 -19.72
C ARG A 42 -9.87 -25.73 -18.64
N TYR A 43 -10.17 -24.71 -17.84
CA TYR A 43 -11.19 -24.77 -16.78
C TYR A 43 -12.54 -24.14 -17.16
N SER A 44 -12.81 -23.97 -18.46
CA SER A 44 -14.16 -23.73 -18.98
C SER A 44 -14.63 -25.01 -19.68
N THR A 45 -15.78 -25.52 -19.26
CA THR A 45 -16.47 -26.75 -19.71
C THR A 45 -16.11 -28.06 -18.99
N ARG A 46 -16.82 -28.35 -17.89
CA ARG A 46 -17.42 -29.66 -17.58
C ARG A 46 -18.15 -29.62 -16.24
N GLU A 47 -19.46 -29.36 -16.28
CA GLU A 47 -20.37 -29.81 -15.23
C GLU A 47 -21.26 -30.93 -15.83
N ARG A 48 -21.14 -32.12 -15.25
CA ARG A 48 -22.18 -33.16 -15.26
C ARG A 48 -22.28 -33.67 -13.83
N GLY A 49 -23.48 -33.63 -13.26
CA GLY A 49 -23.81 -34.33 -12.01
C GLY A 49 -23.65 -35.85 -12.14
N PRO A 50 -23.85 -36.64 -11.06
CA PRO A 50 -25.19 -36.73 -10.47
C PRO A 50 -25.28 -37.02 -8.95
N SER A 51 -26.52 -36.91 -8.46
CA SER A 51 -27.24 -37.74 -7.48
C SER A 51 -26.68 -38.02 -6.08
N ALA A 52 -27.55 -37.71 -5.12
CA ALA A 52 -27.53 -38.08 -3.71
C ALA A 52 -27.60 -39.59 -3.44
N PHE A 53 -26.95 -40.02 -2.36
CA PHE A 53 -27.37 -41.12 -1.49
C PHE A 53 -26.86 -40.89 -0.07
N SER A 54 -27.68 -41.32 0.90
CA SER A 54 -27.63 -40.99 2.33
C SER A 54 -27.13 -42.16 3.21
N CYS A 55 -26.77 -41.79 4.44
CA CYS A 55 -26.74 -42.55 5.70
C CYS A 55 -25.60 -43.55 6.01
N SER A 56 -24.88 -43.19 7.08
CA SER A 56 -23.95 -43.92 7.96
C SER A 56 -24.67 -44.92 8.92
N PRO A 57 -24.08 -45.46 10.02
CA PRO A 57 -22.71 -45.94 10.32
C PRO A 57 -22.70 -47.30 11.09
N SER A 58 -21.50 -47.81 11.42
CA SER A 58 -21.09 -48.72 12.54
C SER A 58 -19.98 -49.66 12.04
N SER A 59 -18.97 -50.13 12.76
CA SER A 59 -18.60 -50.16 14.18
C SER A 59 -17.10 -50.55 14.26
N SER A 60 -16.35 -50.01 15.23
CA SER A 60 -15.09 -50.55 15.78
C SER A 60 -15.40 -51.64 16.84
N PRO A 61 -14.46 -52.34 17.53
CA PRO A 61 -12.99 -52.20 17.59
C PRO A 61 -12.21 -53.56 17.62
N SER A 62 -10.87 -53.54 17.60
CA SER A 62 -10.08 -54.39 18.53
C SER A 62 -8.59 -54.01 18.59
N SER A 63 -8.11 -54.06 19.81
CA SER A 63 -6.78 -53.81 20.34
C SER A 63 -5.82 -55.00 20.18
N SER A 64 -4.52 -54.75 20.06
CA SER A 64 -3.52 -55.55 20.79
C SER A 64 -2.20 -54.79 20.98
N ARG A 65 -1.61 -55.01 22.15
CA ARG A 65 -0.39 -54.41 22.70
C ARG A 65 0.79 -55.38 22.57
N ASN A 66 1.99 -54.78 22.66
CA ASN A 66 3.27 -55.31 23.16
C ASN A 66 4.08 -56.25 22.26
N PHE A 67 5.36 -55.90 22.00
CA PHE A 67 6.48 -56.39 22.80
C PHE A 67 7.79 -55.63 22.49
N SER A 68 8.57 -55.43 23.54
CA SER A 68 9.92 -54.88 23.58
C SER A 68 10.98 -55.88 23.13
N SER A 69 12.05 -55.42 22.48
CA SER A 69 13.36 -56.06 22.59
C SER A 69 14.49 -55.02 22.52
N THR A 70 15.40 -55.12 23.48
CA THR A 70 16.57 -54.28 23.71
C THR A 70 17.81 -55.01 23.18
N SER A 71 18.69 -54.30 22.47
CA SER A 71 20.10 -54.70 22.30
C SER A 71 21.02 -53.49 22.13
N TRP A 72 22.25 -53.65 22.60
CA TRP A 72 23.26 -52.69 23.08
C TRP A 72 23.97 -51.79 22.02
N PRO A 73 24.74 -50.76 22.44
CA PRO A 73 25.09 -49.59 21.62
C PRO A 73 26.48 -49.66 20.95
N ALA A 74 26.65 -48.97 19.82
CA ALA A 74 27.94 -48.60 19.23
C ALA A 74 27.76 -47.50 18.16
N PRO A 75 28.81 -46.75 17.79
CA PRO A 75 29.72 -45.93 18.59
C PRO A 75 29.43 -44.43 18.37
N ALA A 76 29.87 -43.59 19.30
CA ALA A 76 29.85 -42.14 19.14
C ALA A 76 30.78 -41.74 17.99
N ASP A 77 30.27 -41.03 16.98
CA ASP A 77 31.13 -40.34 16.03
C ASP A 77 30.51 -39.03 15.48
N ARG A 78 31.23 -37.95 15.79
CA ARG A 78 31.32 -36.60 15.20
C ARG A 78 30.24 -35.54 15.54
N PRO A 79 30.68 -34.30 15.88
CA PRO A 79 29.77 -33.19 16.12
C PRO A 79 29.03 -32.88 14.82
N GLY A 80 27.70 -32.88 14.91
CA GLY A 80 26.81 -32.58 13.80
C GLY A 80 27.20 -31.26 13.13
N ARG A 81 27.16 -31.27 11.80
CA ARG A 81 26.93 -30.05 11.01
C ARG A 81 25.79 -29.27 11.67
N PRO A 82 25.85 -27.93 11.74
CA PRO A 82 24.74 -27.14 12.27
C PRO A 82 23.47 -27.62 11.58
N THR A 83 22.53 -28.12 12.37
CA THR A 83 21.20 -28.49 11.92
C THR A 83 20.65 -27.29 11.18
N VAL A 84 20.40 -27.46 9.88
CA VAL A 84 19.61 -26.52 9.08
C VAL A 84 18.37 -26.25 9.92
N ASN A 85 18.21 -25.00 10.36
CA ASN A 85 17.09 -24.60 11.19
C ASN A 85 15.83 -25.08 10.45
N ALA A 86 15.08 -26.01 11.03
CA ALA A 86 13.91 -26.59 10.42
C ALA A 86 12.78 -25.55 10.47
N TYR A 87 12.96 -24.44 9.75
CA TYR A 87 11.86 -23.56 9.39
C TYR A 87 10.88 -24.44 8.63
N HIS A 88 9.75 -24.74 9.25
CA HIS A 88 8.62 -25.30 8.52
C HIS A 88 8.25 -24.28 7.46
N PRO A 89 8.40 -24.58 6.15
CA PRO A 89 8.16 -23.56 5.14
C PRO A 89 6.73 -23.02 5.27
N HIS A 90 6.55 -21.71 5.37
CA HIS A 90 5.22 -21.09 5.44
C HIS A 90 5.00 -20.17 4.23
N ILE A 91 3.76 -19.78 4.02
CA ILE A 91 3.33 -18.87 2.96
C ILE A 91 2.79 -17.62 3.64
N VAL A 92 3.30 -16.45 3.26
CA VAL A 92 2.80 -15.18 3.76
C VAL A 92 1.77 -14.63 2.78
N LEU A 93 0.59 -14.27 3.29
CA LEU A 93 -0.50 -13.68 2.52
C LEU A 93 -0.59 -12.20 2.87
N ALA A 94 0.04 -11.36 2.06
CA ALA A 94 0.18 -9.92 2.28
C ALA A 94 -0.50 -9.06 1.21
N PRO A 95 -1.84 -9.14 1.03
CA PRO A 95 -2.56 -8.31 0.07
C PRO A 95 -2.88 -6.92 0.62
N ASP A 96 -3.01 -5.94 -0.29
CA ASP A 96 -3.75 -4.70 -0.05
C ASP A 96 -5.22 -4.87 -0.48
N LYS A 97 -6.04 -3.86 -0.18
CA LYS A 97 -7.44 -3.77 -0.60
C LYS A 97 -7.60 -3.82 -2.13
N PHE A 98 -8.70 -4.42 -2.56
CA PHE A 98 -9.17 -4.33 -3.94
C PHE A 98 -10.14 -3.16 -3.99
N LYS A 99 -9.62 -1.97 -4.30
CA LYS A 99 -10.33 -0.69 -4.19
C LYS A 99 -11.73 -0.75 -4.83
N GLY A 100 -12.76 -0.49 -4.03
CA GLY A 100 -14.15 -0.50 -4.47
C GLY A 100 -14.83 -1.89 -4.44
N THR A 101 -14.09 -2.95 -4.10
CA THR A 101 -14.59 -4.33 -4.17
C THR A 101 -14.40 -5.08 -2.84
N LEU A 102 -13.16 -5.22 -2.33
CA LEU A 102 -12.84 -5.97 -1.11
C LEU A 102 -11.84 -5.23 -0.23
N THR A 103 -11.99 -5.33 1.09
CA THR A 103 -10.97 -4.90 2.05
C THR A 103 -9.75 -5.82 2.01
N ALA A 104 -8.60 -5.36 2.51
CA ALA A 104 -7.39 -6.18 2.59
C ALA A 104 -7.64 -7.48 3.41
N ASP A 105 -8.40 -7.40 4.50
CA ASP A 105 -8.77 -8.58 5.31
C ASP A 105 -9.65 -9.58 4.53
N GLN A 106 -10.58 -9.09 3.70
CA GLN A 106 -11.41 -9.95 2.86
C GLN A 106 -10.57 -10.65 1.77
N VAL A 107 -9.60 -9.95 1.17
CA VAL A 107 -8.67 -10.54 0.21
C VAL A 107 -7.79 -11.58 0.89
N ALA A 108 -7.20 -11.27 2.05
CA ALA A 108 -6.37 -12.20 2.81
C ALA A 108 -7.16 -13.44 3.25
N SER A 109 -8.42 -13.25 3.67
CA SER A 109 -9.33 -14.36 4.01
C SER A 109 -9.58 -15.25 2.79
N ALA A 110 -9.86 -14.68 1.61
CA ALA A 110 -10.04 -15.45 0.38
C ALA A 110 -8.77 -16.22 -0.01
N MET A 111 -7.60 -15.61 0.13
CA MET A 111 -6.31 -16.28 -0.07
C MET A 111 -6.11 -17.43 0.93
N ALA A 112 -6.42 -17.23 2.22
CA ALA A 112 -6.31 -18.27 3.24
C ALA A 112 -7.23 -19.47 2.95
N LEU A 113 -8.45 -19.22 2.45
CA LEU A 113 -9.34 -20.29 1.98
C LEU A 113 -8.73 -21.06 0.80
N GLY A 114 -8.00 -20.38 -0.09
CA GLY A 114 -7.28 -21.03 -1.20
C GLY A 114 -6.10 -21.87 -0.72
N CYS A 115 -5.33 -21.39 0.27
CA CYS A 115 -4.32 -22.20 0.96
C CYS A 115 -4.92 -23.48 1.55
N ARG A 116 -6.08 -23.36 2.19
CA ARG A 116 -6.78 -24.50 2.79
C ARG A 116 -7.22 -25.52 1.74
N ASP A 117 -7.78 -25.07 0.62
CA ASP A 117 -8.17 -25.96 -0.48
C ASP A 117 -6.97 -26.73 -1.05
N ALA A 118 -5.78 -26.15 -0.98
CA ALA A 118 -4.52 -26.80 -1.35
C ALA A 118 -3.87 -27.64 -0.23
N GLY A 119 -4.51 -27.77 0.93
CA GLY A 119 -4.04 -28.55 2.08
C GLY A 119 -2.96 -27.88 2.93
N LEU A 120 -2.81 -26.55 2.88
CA LEU A 120 -1.79 -25.78 3.62
C LEU A 120 -2.33 -24.77 4.63
N GLU A 121 -3.50 -25.03 5.20
CA GLU A 121 -4.11 -24.13 6.20
C GLU A 121 -3.17 -23.76 7.35
N ASN A 122 -2.45 -24.74 7.93
CA ASN A 122 -1.59 -24.54 9.10
C ASN A 122 -0.20 -23.95 8.74
N ARG A 123 -0.01 -23.54 7.49
CA ARG A 123 1.26 -23.03 6.97
C ARG A 123 1.10 -21.70 6.24
N CYS A 124 -0.07 -21.06 6.35
CA CYS A 124 -0.30 -19.73 5.80
C CYS A 124 -0.44 -18.71 6.93
N ILE A 125 0.28 -17.59 6.82
CA ILE A 125 0.22 -16.46 7.74
C ILE A 125 -0.45 -15.30 7.00
N THR A 126 -1.58 -14.81 7.50
CA THR A 126 -2.26 -13.64 6.93
C THR A 126 -1.70 -12.36 7.52
N MET A 127 -1.23 -11.47 6.65
CA MET A 127 -0.68 -10.16 6.99
C MET A 127 -1.24 -9.11 6.02
N PRO A 128 -2.53 -8.75 6.09
CA PRO A 128 -3.10 -7.71 5.24
C PRO A 128 -2.32 -6.39 5.42
N VAL A 129 -1.93 -5.78 4.31
CA VAL A 129 -1.10 -4.57 4.28
C VAL A 129 -1.93 -3.34 3.90
N ALA A 130 -1.37 -2.16 4.13
CA ALA A 130 -1.92 -0.87 3.71
C ALA A 130 -0.83 0.00 3.09
N ASP A 131 -1.24 0.98 2.28
CA ASP A 131 -0.40 1.90 1.51
C ASP A 131 -0.56 3.36 2.01
N GLY A 132 -1.00 3.56 3.25
CA GLY A 132 -1.32 4.90 3.77
C GLY A 132 -2.70 5.42 3.37
N GLY A 133 -3.49 4.65 2.64
CA GLY A 133 -4.91 4.93 2.41
C GLY A 133 -5.85 4.25 3.42
N ASP A 134 -7.04 3.93 2.93
CA ASP A 134 -8.07 3.18 3.65
C ASP A 134 -7.50 1.82 4.15
N GLY A 135 -7.72 1.52 5.44
CA GLY A 135 -7.23 0.32 6.11
C GLY A 135 -5.95 0.52 6.94
N SER A 136 -5.39 1.73 6.96
CA SER A 136 -4.19 2.09 7.72
C SER A 136 -4.41 1.95 9.23
N VAL A 137 -5.53 2.47 9.75
CA VAL A 137 -5.89 2.32 11.17
C VAL A 137 -6.11 0.85 11.52
N GLY A 138 -6.77 0.08 10.64
CA GLY A 138 -6.96 -1.36 10.83
C GLY A 138 -5.64 -2.11 10.97
N THR A 139 -4.64 -1.72 10.19
CA THR A 139 -3.28 -2.27 10.26
C THR A 139 -2.63 -2.05 11.62
N ALA A 140 -2.66 -0.84 12.15
CA ALA A 140 -2.14 -0.56 13.49
C ALA A 140 -2.88 -1.32 14.59
N LEU A 141 -4.21 -1.43 14.50
CA LEU A 141 -4.98 -2.17 15.51
C LEU A 141 -4.60 -3.66 15.57
N ARG A 142 -4.20 -4.27 14.44
CA ARG A 142 -3.71 -5.67 14.40
C ARG A 142 -2.39 -5.86 15.14
N THR A 143 -1.60 -4.81 15.31
CA THR A 143 -0.31 -4.87 16.02
C THR A 143 -0.45 -4.59 17.52
N GLY A 144 -1.69 -4.54 18.03
CA GLY A 144 -2.00 -4.32 19.45
C GLY A 144 -2.23 -2.85 19.82
N TRP A 145 -2.29 -1.94 18.85
CA TRP A 145 -2.68 -0.56 19.11
C TRP A 145 -4.15 -0.49 19.53
N SER A 146 -4.49 0.53 20.31
CA SER A 146 -5.85 0.75 20.81
C SER A 146 -6.63 1.70 19.92
N ARG A 147 -7.95 1.48 19.84
CA ARG A 147 -8.87 2.37 19.16
C ARG A 147 -9.17 3.61 20.01
N ARG A 148 -9.21 4.79 19.39
CA ARG A 148 -9.73 6.02 20.00
C ARG A 148 -10.69 6.74 19.07
N GLU A 149 -11.86 7.07 19.57
CA GLU A 149 -12.84 7.89 18.85
C GLU A 149 -12.66 9.37 19.18
N ILE A 150 -12.72 10.23 18.15
CA ILE A 150 -12.56 11.68 18.26
C ILE A 150 -13.62 12.35 17.40
N ARG A 151 -14.32 13.36 17.97
CA ARG A 151 -15.24 14.21 17.22
C ARG A 151 -14.48 15.23 16.41
N CYS A 152 -14.86 15.40 15.15
CA CYS A 152 -14.25 16.36 14.24
C CYS A 152 -15.23 16.75 13.12
N THR A 153 -14.78 17.65 12.27
CA THR A 153 -15.49 18.11 11.09
C THR A 153 -15.12 17.26 9.86
N ASP A 154 -16.10 16.87 9.05
CA ASP A 154 -15.85 16.17 7.79
C ASP A 154 -15.42 17.12 6.65
N ALA A 155 -15.27 16.58 5.43
CA ALA A 155 -14.88 17.36 4.26
C ALA A 155 -15.86 18.49 3.92
N TRP A 156 -17.12 18.44 4.34
CA TRP A 156 -18.17 19.40 3.97
C TRP A 156 -18.76 20.14 5.18
N GLY A 157 -18.02 20.18 6.29
CA GLY A 157 -18.40 20.96 7.46
C GLY A 157 -19.35 20.25 8.43
N GLN A 158 -19.69 18.98 8.21
CA GLN A 158 -20.58 18.24 9.10
C GLN A 158 -19.82 17.62 10.28
N PRO A 159 -20.41 17.59 11.48
CA PRO A 159 -19.80 16.92 12.62
C PRO A 159 -19.85 15.40 12.44
N ILE A 160 -18.70 14.75 12.64
CA ILE A 160 -18.54 13.30 12.59
C ILE A 160 -17.74 12.80 13.79
N ILE A 161 -17.77 11.49 14.00
CA ILE A 161 -16.83 10.79 14.88
C ILE A 161 -15.88 10.01 13.98
N THR A 162 -14.60 10.32 14.07
CA THR A 162 -13.55 9.54 13.42
C THR A 162 -12.90 8.60 14.42
N THR A 163 -12.25 7.56 13.90
CA THR A 163 -11.46 6.63 14.68
C THR A 163 -9.98 6.77 14.31
N VAL A 164 -9.13 6.88 15.34
CA VAL A 164 -7.66 6.83 15.21
C VAL A 164 -7.12 5.62 15.97
N ALA A 165 -5.92 5.16 15.59
CA ALA A 165 -5.18 4.17 16.35
C ALA A 165 -4.15 4.87 17.24
N ILE A 166 -4.00 4.41 18.48
CA ILE A 166 -3.06 4.98 19.45
C ILE A 166 -2.25 3.87 20.14
N SER A 167 -0.98 4.16 20.43
CA SER A 167 -0.10 3.28 21.21
C SER A 167 0.94 4.11 21.93
N ASN A 168 1.00 3.99 23.26
CA ASN A 168 1.94 4.75 24.10
C ASN A 168 1.91 6.26 23.76
N THR A 169 2.97 6.77 23.14
CA THR A 169 3.13 8.18 22.73
C THR A 169 2.79 8.45 21.26
N GLN A 170 2.40 7.40 20.52
CA GLN A 170 2.15 7.41 19.08
C GLN A 170 0.66 7.43 18.76
N ALA A 171 0.30 8.14 17.70
CA ALA A 171 -1.04 8.14 17.13
C ALA A 171 -0.98 8.06 15.61
N LEU A 172 -1.89 7.29 15.03
CA LEU A 172 -2.06 7.15 13.59
C LEU A 172 -3.44 7.65 13.20
N ILE A 173 -3.44 8.65 12.32
CA ILE A 173 -4.65 9.26 11.75
C ILE A 173 -4.79 8.81 10.30
N GLU A 174 -5.93 8.21 9.97
CA GLU A 174 -6.30 7.96 8.58
C GLU A 174 -7.17 9.11 8.06
N ILE A 175 -6.64 9.92 7.14
CA ILE A 175 -7.35 11.13 6.69
C ILE A 175 -8.61 10.81 5.89
N ALA A 176 -8.67 9.64 5.25
CA ALA A 176 -9.88 9.14 4.59
C ALA A 176 -11.06 8.99 5.56
N ALA A 177 -10.80 8.78 6.85
CA ALA A 177 -11.81 8.66 7.87
C ALA A 177 -12.34 10.00 8.40
N ILE A 178 -11.74 11.10 7.98
CA ILE A 178 -12.11 12.45 8.37
C ILE A 178 -12.68 13.19 7.16
N CYS A 179 -11.89 13.31 6.11
CA CYS A 179 -12.21 14.10 4.93
C CYS A 179 -12.02 13.29 3.63
N GLY A 180 -12.41 12.01 3.65
CA GLY A 180 -12.25 11.09 2.53
C GLY A 180 -13.44 11.03 1.55
N LEU A 181 -13.18 10.53 0.34
CA LEU A 181 -14.21 10.33 -0.70
C LEU A 181 -15.17 9.18 -0.37
N ARG A 182 -14.70 8.05 0.18
CA ARG A 182 -15.54 6.90 0.61
C ARG A 182 -16.67 6.49 -0.38
N GLY A 183 -16.41 6.56 -1.68
CA GLY A 183 -17.40 6.24 -2.73
C GLY A 183 -18.39 7.36 -3.08
N TRP A 184 -18.31 8.51 -2.42
CA TRP A 184 -19.01 9.71 -2.81
C TRP A 184 -18.53 10.19 -4.18
N ARG A 185 -19.46 10.78 -4.94
CA ARG A 185 -19.19 11.46 -6.21
C ARG A 185 -19.57 12.93 -6.04
N PRO A 186 -18.67 13.77 -5.51
CA PRO A 186 -18.97 15.16 -5.26
C PRO A 186 -19.22 15.91 -6.57
N SER A 187 -20.03 16.96 -6.53
CA SER A 187 -20.12 17.94 -7.62
C SER A 187 -18.87 18.83 -7.66
N SER A 188 -18.67 19.54 -8.78
CA SER A 188 -17.57 20.51 -8.89
C SER A 188 -17.64 21.59 -7.79
N ALA A 189 -18.85 22.07 -7.48
CA ALA A 189 -19.06 23.02 -6.38
C ALA A 189 -18.62 22.44 -5.02
N GLN A 190 -18.89 21.16 -4.75
CA GLN A 190 -18.45 20.48 -3.53
C GLN A 190 -16.93 20.29 -3.49
N ALA A 191 -16.29 20.04 -4.64
CA ALA A 191 -14.84 19.89 -4.73
C ALA A 191 -14.09 21.19 -4.36
N LEU A 192 -14.67 22.36 -4.67
CA LEU A 192 -14.07 23.67 -4.39
C LEU A 192 -14.16 24.10 -2.91
N VAL A 193 -15.14 23.58 -2.17
CA VAL A 193 -15.37 23.96 -0.76
C VAL A 193 -14.92 22.89 0.23
N ALA A 194 -14.52 21.71 -0.23
CA ALA A 194 -14.09 20.61 0.63
C ALA A 194 -12.91 21.03 1.52
N THR A 195 -12.99 20.77 2.83
CA THR A 195 -12.02 21.25 3.82
C THR A 195 -11.32 20.13 4.59
N SER A 196 -10.04 20.33 4.89
CA SER A 196 -9.23 19.45 5.73
C SER A 196 -9.29 19.79 7.23
N ARG A 197 -10.15 20.72 7.64
CA ARG A 197 -10.26 21.24 9.02
C ARG A 197 -10.29 20.15 10.09
N GLY A 198 -11.07 19.09 9.89
CA GLY A 198 -11.18 17.99 10.85
C GLY A 198 -9.85 17.31 11.16
N VAL A 199 -8.90 17.29 10.22
CA VAL A 199 -7.56 16.71 10.45
C VAL A 199 -6.84 17.52 11.53
N GLY A 200 -6.87 18.86 11.44
CA GLY A 200 -6.28 19.73 12.45
C GLY A 200 -6.98 19.61 13.80
N GLU A 201 -8.32 19.49 13.81
CA GLU A 201 -9.09 19.27 15.05
C GLU A 201 -8.68 17.95 15.75
N VAL A 202 -8.47 16.88 14.98
CA VAL A 202 -8.02 15.58 15.51
C VAL A 202 -6.60 15.67 16.04
N ILE A 203 -5.69 16.34 15.32
CA ILE A 203 -4.32 16.58 15.80
C ILE A 203 -4.36 17.36 17.12
N THR A 204 -5.10 18.47 17.20
CA THR A 204 -5.26 19.25 18.45
C THR A 204 -5.74 18.37 19.60
N ARG A 205 -6.74 17.50 19.37
CA ARG A 205 -7.20 16.57 20.41
C ARG A 205 -6.18 15.53 20.81
N LEU A 206 -5.35 15.03 19.89
CA LEU A 206 -4.26 14.13 20.23
C LEU A 206 -3.17 14.85 21.04
N LEU A 207 -2.87 16.11 20.70
CA LEU A 207 -1.95 16.94 21.48
C LEU A 207 -2.47 17.19 22.90
N ASP A 208 -3.79 17.41 23.07
CA ASP A 208 -4.46 17.54 24.37
C ASP A 208 -4.35 16.26 25.21
N LEU A 209 -4.37 15.10 24.55
CA LEU A 209 -4.19 13.80 25.18
C LEU A 209 -2.72 13.43 25.43
N GLY A 210 -1.78 14.31 25.06
CA GLY A 210 -0.35 14.13 25.33
C GLY A 210 0.43 13.37 24.25
N PHE A 211 -0.18 13.02 23.12
CA PHE A 211 0.53 12.39 22.00
C PHE A 211 1.50 13.39 21.36
N ARG A 212 2.69 12.91 21.00
CA ARG A 212 3.77 13.71 20.39
C ARG A 212 4.43 13.05 19.19
N ASP A 213 4.03 11.84 18.83
CA ASP A 213 4.41 11.19 17.59
C ASP A 213 3.11 10.90 16.82
N ILE A 214 2.85 11.66 15.76
CA ILE A 214 1.60 11.59 15.02
C ILE A 214 1.89 11.30 13.56
N THR A 215 1.37 10.17 13.08
CA THR A 215 1.43 9.78 11.68
C THR A 215 0.11 10.08 10.97
N LEU A 216 0.18 10.77 9.84
CA LEU A 216 -0.93 11.00 8.92
C LEU A 216 -0.81 10.03 7.75
N ALA A 217 -1.74 9.08 7.67
CA ALA A 217 -1.90 8.19 6.53
C ALA A 217 -2.66 8.95 5.43
N LEU A 218 -1.96 9.32 4.35
CA LEU A 218 -2.49 10.14 3.27
C LEU A 218 -2.98 9.28 2.11
N GLY A 219 -4.28 9.00 2.09
CA GLY A 219 -4.94 8.40 0.93
C GLY A 219 -6.44 8.65 0.95
N GLY A 220 -7.07 8.62 -0.23
CA GLY A 220 -8.53 8.67 -0.34
C GLY A 220 -9.21 9.99 0.03
N SER A 221 -8.48 11.12 0.12
CA SER A 221 -9.05 12.45 0.43
C SER A 221 -10.09 12.94 -0.58
N ALA A 222 -11.13 13.64 -0.11
CA ALA A 222 -12.05 14.44 -0.92
C ALA A 222 -11.59 15.90 -1.10
N THR A 223 -10.59 16.34 -0.33
CA THR A 223 -10.19 17.76 -0.22
C THR A 223 -9.08 18.13 -1.20
N THR A 224 -9.08 19.36 -1.69
CA THR A 224 -7.96 19.98 -2.44
C THR A 224 -7.79 21.44 -1.97
N ASP A 225 -7.74 21.63 -0.65
CA ASP A 225 -7.61 22.93 0.01
C ASP A 225 -6.16 23.28 0.38
N GLY A 226 -5.19 22.48 -0.07
CA GLY A 226 -3.78 22.68 0.26
C GLY A 226 -3.44 22.43 1.73
N GLY A 227 -4.34 21.78 2.48
CA GLY A 227 -4.23 21.67 3.94
C GLY A 227 -4.55 22.97 4.68
N ALA A 228 -5.11 23.99 4.02
CA ALA A 228 -5.46 25.26 4.64
C ALA A 228 -6.42 25.08 5.83
N GLY A 229 -7.43 24.20 5.70
CA GLY A 229 -8.34 23.87 6.80
C GLY A 229 -7.61 23.32 8.02
N MET A 230 -6.70 22.37 7.81
CA MET A 230 -5.85 21.80 8.86
C MET A 230 -4.99 22.88 9.54
N LEU A 231 -4.31 23.72 8.76
CA LEU A 231 -3.45 24.78 9.30
C LEU A 231 -4.24 25.79 10.15
N VAL A 232 -5.43 26.19 9.70
CA VAL A 232 -6.32 27.09 10.48
C VAL A 232 -6.78 26.43 11.77
N ALA A 233 -7.17 25.16 11.74
CA ALA A 233 -7.57 24.43 12.95
C ALA A 233 -6.41 24.26 13.95
N LEU A 234 -5.17 24.31 13.48
CA LEU A 234 -3.95 24.29 14.29
C LEU A 234 -3.49 25.69 14.74
N GLY A 235 -4.21 26.75 14.36
CA GLY A 235 -4.00 28.12 14.85
C GLY A 235 -3.37 29.10 13.85
N ALA A 236 -3.09 28.68 12.61
CA ALA A 236 -2.70 29.63 11.56
C ALA A 236 -3.86 30.57 11.20
N GLN A 237 -3.54 31.79 10.78
CA GLN A 237 -4.54 32.76 10.35
C GLN A 237 -4.29 33.14 8.90
N LEU A 238 -5.30 32.92 8.05
CA LEU A 238 -5.29 33.24 6.63
C LEU A 238 -6.16 34.48 6.43
N ARG A 239 -5.59 35.53 5.85
CA ARG A 239 -6.26 36.84 5.72
C ARG A 239 -6.16 37.39 4.31
N ASP A 240 -7.17 38.15 3.93
CA ASP A 240 -7.16 38.95 2.72
C ASP A 240 -6.32 40.23 2.87
N ARG A 241 -6.29 41.02 1.81
CA ARG A 241 -5.61 42.33 1.71
C ARG A 241 -6.15 43.40 2.66
N THR A 242 -7.35 43.23 3.20
CA THR A 242 -7.94 44.12 4.23
C THR A 242 -7.60 43.66 5.65
N GLY A 243 -6.97 42.50 5.80
CA GLY A 243 -6.70 41.86 7.08
C GLY A 243 -7.87 41.03 7.61
N THR A 244 -8.90 40.80 6.81
CA THR A 244 -10.09 40.02 7.18
C THR A 244 -9.81 38.52 7.00
N PRO A 245 -10.23 37.64 7.94
CA PRO A 245 -10.09 36.19 7.76
C PRO A 245 -10.81 35.67 6.51
N ILE A 246 -10.15 34.79 5.76
CA ILE A 246 -10.75 34.13 4.59
C ILE A 246 -11.23 32.71 4.90
N ALA A 247 -12.12 32.19 4.06
CA ALA A 247 -12.48 30.77 4.10
C ALA A 247 -11.27 29.90 3.70
N PRO A 248 -10.89 28.86 4.48
CA PRO A 248 -9.74 28.01 4.17
C PRO A 248 -10.11 26.91 3.16
N ASN A 249 -10.57 27.31 1.99
CA ASN A 249 -10.91 26.45 0.86
C ASN A 249 -10.53 27.13 -0.46
N ALA A 250 -10.68 26.44 -1.59
CA ALA A 250 -10.19 26.97 -2.86
C ALA A 250 -10.85 28.29 -3.29
N LEU A 251 -12.09 28.55 -2.86
CA LEU A 251 -12.75 29.81 -3.15
C LEU A 251 -12.13 30.97 -2.37
N GLY A 252 -11.97 30.82 -1.04
CA GLY A 252 -11.38 31.87 -0.20
C GLY A 252 -9.90 32.08 -0.45
N LEU A 253 -9.15 31.04 -0.81
CA LEU A 253 -7.71 31.11 -1.07
C LEU A 253 -7.33 32.02 -2.25
N GLN A 254 -8.27 32.32 -3.16
CA GLN A 254 -8.04 33.29 -4.24
C GLN A 254 -7.82 34.73 -3.71
N ASP A 255 -8.39 35.05 -2.55
CA ASP A 255 -8.23 36.36 -1.91
C ASP A 255 -7.10 36.38 -0.86
N LEU A 256 -6.40 35.27 -0.67
CA LEU A 256 -5.33 35.16 0.34
C LEU A 256 -4.22 36.17 0.07
N SER A 257 -3.94 37.05 1.04
CA SER A 257 -2.88 38.04 0.94
C SER A 257 -1.82 37.89 2.02
N SER A 258 -2.15 37.31 3.17
CA SER A 258 -1.18 37.11 4.26
C SER A 258 -1.51 35.90 5.12
N VAL A 259 -0.46 35.30 5.69
CA VAL A 259 -0.55 34.21 6.66
C VAL A 259 0.22 34.59 7.93
N CYS A 260 -0.43 34.45 9.08
CA CYS A 260 0.19 34.62 10.39
C CYS A 260 0.28 33.25 11.09
N THR A 261 1.47 32.91 11.59
CA THR A 261 1.78 31.63 12.23
C THR A 261 1.96 31.74 13.74
N ASP A 262 1.86 32.95 14.31
CA ASP A 262 2.05 33.20 15.76
C ASP A 262 1.01 32.48 16.63
N GLY A 263 -0.17 32.19 16.06
CA GLY A 263 -1.25 31.46 16.73
C GLY A 263 -1.13 29.94 16.66
N LEU A 264 -0.12 29.39 15.97
CA LEU A 264 0.05 27.94 15.85
C LEU A 264 0.21 27.30 17.22
N ASP A 265 -0.39 26.12 17.39
CA ASP A 265 -0.28 25.35 18.63
C ASP A 265 1.21 25.11 18.98
N PRO A 266 1.69 25.64 20.12
CA PRO A 266 3.11 25.60 20.45
C PRO A 266 3.64 24.17 20.64
N ARG A 267 2.77 23.19 20.91
CA ARG A 267 3.14 21.78 21.10
C ARG A 267 3.64 21.13 19.80
N LEU A 268 3.28 21.69 18.64
CA LEU A 268 3.75 21.21 17.34
C LEU A 268 5.27 21.28 17.22
N LYS A 269 5.93 22.25 17.87
CA LYS A 269 7.40 22.38 17.88
C LYS A 269 8.12 21.16 18.47
N THR A 270 7.45 20.44 19.36
CA THR A 270 7.97 19.24 20.04
C THR A 270 7.29 17.96 19.57
N THR A 271 6.48 18.03 18.51
CA THR A 271 5.73 16.90 17.98
C THR A 271 6.44 16.38 16.74
N THR A 272 6.75 15.10 16.70
CA THR A 272 7.17 14.40 15.49
C THR A 272 5.92 14.18 14.64
N LEU A 273 5.89 14.78 13.46
CA LEU A 273 4.86 14.54 12.46
C LEU A 273 5.43 13.68 11.34
N THR A 274 4.71 12.62 10.98
CA THR A 274 5.03 11.78 9.83
C THR A 274 3.88 11.83 8.84
N VAL A 275 4.16 12.06 7.56
CA VAL A 275 3.18 11.93 6.47
C VAL A 275 3.51 10.71 5.62
N ALA A 276 2.62 9.72 5.63
CA ALA A 276 2.73 8.51 4.82
C ALA A 276 2.14 8.80 3.43
N CYS A 277 2.98 8.77 2.40
CA CYS A 277 2.64 9.21 1.05
C CYS A 277 3.33 8.35 -0.03
N ASP A 278 2.51 7.78 -0.92
CA ASP A 278 2.93 6.90 -2.03
C ASP A 278 2.74 7.52 -3.43
N VAL A 279 2.60 8.84 -3.49
CA VAL A 279 2.54 9.57 -4.77
C VAL A 279 3.62 10.65 -4.82
N ASP A 280 4.06 10.99 -6.02
CA ASP A 280 5.13 11.98 -6.22
C ASP A 280 4.63 13.32 -6.78
N ALA A 281 3.31 13.49 -6.96
CA ALA A 281 2.75 14.76 -7.43
C ALA A 281 3.14 15.93 -6.49
N PRO A 282 3.73 17.02 -7.02
CA PRO A 282 3.95 18.24 -6.23
C PRO A 282 2.60 18.91 -5.87
N LEU A 283 2.64 19.95 -5.04
CA LEU A 283 1.43 20.72 -4.72
C LEU A 283 0.91 21.45 -5.95
N THR A 284 1.80 22.16 -6.65
CA THR A 284 1.47 23.09 -7.73
C THR A 284 2.03 22.66 -9.08
N GLY A 285 1.62 23.36 -10.15
CA GLY A 285 2.07 23.14 -11.51
C GLY A 285 1.28 22.09 -12.31
N PRO A 286 1.70 21.76 -13.54
CA PRO A 286 0.92 20.94 -14.48
C PRO A 286 0.64 19.50 -14.02
N ARG A 287 1.49 18.98 -13.12
CA ARG A 287 1.33 17.66 -12.47
C ARG A 287 0.99 17.80 -10.98
N GLY A 288 0.50 18.97 -10.59
CA GLY A 288 0.18 19.31 -9.21
C GLY A 288 -1.10 18.64 -8.71
N ALA A 289 -1.41 18.85 -7.43
CA ALA A 289 -2.51 18.18 -6.74
C ALA A 289 -3.88 18.38 -7.43
N ALA A 290 -4.17 19.61 -7.87
CA ALA A 290 -5.42 19.96 -8.53
C ALA A 290 -5.58 19.23 -9.89
N ALA A 291 -4.58 19.30 -10.75
CA ALA A 291 -4.62 18.67 -12.08
C ALA A 291 -4.66 17.14 -11.99
N THR A 292 -3.89 16.55 -11.08
CA THR A 292 -3.77 15.08 -10.97
C THR A 292 -4.95 14.44 -10.22
N PHE A 293 -5.43 15.07 -9.13
CA PHE A 293 -6.42 14.44 -8.24
C PHE A 293 -7.74 15.20 -8.13
N GLY A 294 -7.85 16.41 -8.65
CA GLY A 294 -9.09 17.20 -8.65
C GLY A 294 -10.26 16.49 -9.37
N PRO A 295 -10.07 15.94 -10.59
CA PRO A 295 -11.15 15.31 -11.35
C PRO A 295 -11.84 14.15 -10.61
N GLN A 296 -11.06 13.26 -9.99
CA GLN A 296 -11.63 12.15 -9.21
C GLN A 296 -12.33 12.61 -7.92
N LYS A 297 -12.12 13.86 -7.48
CA LYS A 297 -12.79 14.50 -6.33
C LYS A 297 -14.01 15.33 -6.74
N GLY A 298 -14.38 15.33 -8.02
CA GLY A 298 -15.57 15.99 -8.54
C GLY A 298 -15.32 17.30 -9.29
N ALA A 299 -14.07 17.78 -9.37
CA ALA A 299 -13.76 19.00 -10.10
C ALA A 299 -13.89 18.79 -11.63
N ASP A 300 -14.68 19.62 -12.28
CA ASP A 300 -14.66 19.78 -13.74
C ASP A 300 -13.45 20.62 -14.17
N GLU A 301 -13.30 20.90 -15.47
CA GLU A 301 -12.17 21.67 -16.01
C GLU A 301 -12.03 23.04 -15.33
N GLN A 302 -13.15 23.77 -15.19
CA GLN A 302 -13.16 25.07 -14.50
C GLN A 302 -12.84 24.94 -13.01
N GLY A 303 -13.33 23.88 -12.37
CA GLY A 303 -12.99 23.52 -11.00
C GLY A 303 -11.50 23.28 -10.83
N VAL A 304 -10.86 22.52 -11.73
CA VAL A 304 -9.42 22.29 -11.73
C VAL A 304 -8.63 23.59 -11.90
N HIS A 305 -9.07 24.48 -12.79
CA HIS A 305 -8.44 25.81 -12.93
C HIS A 305 -8.51 26.62 -11.63
N THR A 306 -9.70 26.63 -10.99
CA THR A 306 -9.92 27.33 -9.72
C THR A 306 -9.06 26.76 -8.60
N LEU A 307 -9.02 25.42 -8.46
CA LEU A 307 -8.18 24.72 -7.49
C LEU A 307 -6.70 25.02 -7.73
N THR A 308 -6.26 25.04 -8.99
CA THR A 308 -4.86 25.31 -9.34
C THR A 308 -4.46 26.72 -8.90
N ALA A 309 -5.25 27.75 -9.27
CA ALA A 309 -4.98 29.12 -8.89
C ALA A 309 -4.97 29.31 -7.37
N ALA A 310 -5.88 28.66 -6.65
CA ALA A 310 -5.94 28.68 -5.19
C ALA A 310 -4.69 28.05 -4.54
N LEU A 311 -4.22 26.91 -5.04
CA LEU A 311 -3.02 26.25 -4.53
C LEU A 311 -1.75 27.04 -4.85
N ASP A 312 -1.66 27.64 -6.03
CA ASP A 312 -0.54 28.50 -6.42
C ASP A 312 -0.46 29.73 -5.50
N GLN A 313 -1.60 30.38 -5.25
CA GLN A 313 -1.68 31.52 -4.32
C GLN A 313 -1.32 31.11 -2.88
N LEU A 314 -1.85 29.98 -2.42
CA LEU A 314 -1.52 29.45 -1.09
C LEU A 314 -0.03 29.15 -0.95
N ALA A 315 0.58 28.51 -1.95
CA ALA A 315 2.02 28.23 -1.95
C ALA A 315 2.87 29.50 -1.89
N ALA A 316 2.52 30.50 -2.70
CA ALA A 316 3.23 31.77 -2.79
C ALA A 316 3.19 32.57 -1.48
N VAL A 317 2.10 32.51 -0.72
CA VAL A 317 1.93 33.27 0.53
C VAL A 317 2.33 32.47 1.77
N ALA A 318 1.87 31.22 1.90
CA ALA A 318 2.11 30.45 3.12
C ALA A 318 3.52 29.84 3.16
N GLY A 319 4.08 29.39 2.03
CA GLY A 319 5.44 28.82 2.00
C GLY A 319 6.47 29.73 2.68
N PRO A 320 6.60 31.02 2.26
CA PRO A 320 7.47 31.99 2.92
C PRO A 320 7.11 32.27 4.38
N ALA A 321 5.82 32.36 4.73
CA ALA A 321 5.37 32.63 6.09
C ALA A 321 5.76 31.52 7.09
N PHE A 322 5.91 30.28 6.61
CA PHE A 322 6.42 29.14 7.37
C PHE A 322 7.94 28.92 7.21
N GLY A 323 8.64 29.80 6.47
CA GLY A 323 10.08 29.70 6.22
C GLY A 323 10.47 28.56 5.27
N ARG A 324 9.53 28.09 4.43
CA ARG A 324 9.67 26.92 3.54
C ARG A 324 9.10 27.21 2.14
N PRO A 325 9.64 28.20 1.40
CA PRO A 325 9.08 28.66 0.14
C PRO A 325 9.01 27.57 -0.94
N ASP A 326 9.97 26.64 -0.98
CA ASP A 326 10.10 25.69 -2.10
C ASP A 326 9.45 24.31 -1.85
N GLU A 327 8.94 24.05 -0.64
CA GLU A 327 8.37 22.72 -0.30
C GLU A 327 7.16 22.35 -1.17
N HIS A 328 6.52 23.32 -1.83
CA HIS A 328 5.38 23.06 -2.72
C HIS A 328 5.79 22.26 -3.99
N LEU A 329 7.07 22.30 -4.37
CA LEU A 329 7.61 21.54 -5.50
C LEU A 329 8.11 20.14 -5.11
N ARG A 330 8.19 19.85 -3.81
CA ARG A 330 8.70 18.58 -3.33
C ARG A 330 7.83 17.42 -3.87
N PRO A 331 8.45 16.35 -4.40
CA PRO A 331 7.70 15.16 -4.79
C PRO A 331 6.82 14.66 -3.64
N GLY A 332 5.52 14.50 -3.92
CA GLY A 332 4.51 14.05 -2.96
C GLY A 332 3.88 15.15 -2.11
N ALA A 333 4.32 16.41 -2.23
CA ALA A 333 3.70 17.54 -1.53
C ALA A 333 2.21 17.71 -1.87
N GLY A 334 1.79 17.31 -3.08
CA GLY A 334 0.39 17.38 -3.51
C GLY A 334 -0.50 16.25 -3.00
N ALA A 335 0.05 15.27 -2.27
CA ALA A 335 -0.74 14.15 -1.77
C ALA A 335 -1.87 14.62 -0.85
N ALA A 336 -2.99 13.90 -0.93
CA ALA A 336 -4.23 14.23 -0.25
C ALA A 336 -4.68 15.70 -0.46
N GLY A 337 -4.46 16.26 -1.66
CA GLY A 337 -4.87 17.62 -1.99
C GLY A 337 -4.02 18.72 -1.34
N GLY A 338 -2.78 18.40 -0.98
CA GLY A 338 -1.84 19.31 -0.34
C GLY A 338 -1.73 19.18 1.17
N LEU A 339 -2.42 18.22 1.78
CA LEU A 339 -2.24 17.87 3.20
C LEU A 339 -0.80 17.45 3.51
N ALA A 340 -0.14 16.74 2.58
CA ALA A 340 1.28 16.43 2.70
C ALA A 340 2.12 17.70 2.82
N TRP A 341 1.92 18.65 1.90
CA TRP A 341 2.62 19.94 1.94
C TRP A 341 2.37 20.72 3.23
N ALA A 342 1.11 20.80 3.69
CA ALA A 342 0.83 21.46 4.97
C ALA A 342 1.52 20.76 6.15
N GLY A 343 1.62 19.42 6.14
CA GLY A 343 2.46 18.68 7.08
C GLY A 343 3.94 19.07 6.98
N LEU A 344 4.49 19.18 5.78
CA LEU A 344 5.87 19.63 5.53
C LEU A 344 6.12 21.05 6.05
N LEU A 345 5.15 21.96 5.90
CA LEU A 345 5.22 23.31 6.48
C LEU A 345 5.37 23.27 8.00
N LEU A 346 4.68 22.34 8.65
CA LEU A 346 4.77 22.08 10.09
C LEU A 346 6.02 21.28 10.50
N GLY A 347 6.89 20.94 9.55
CA GLY A 347 8.13 20.19 9.81
C GLY A 347 7.99 18.67 9.79
N ALA A 348 6.90 18.13 9.22
CA ALA A 348 6.72 16.69 9.11
C ALA A 348 7.79 16.01 8.24
N HIS A 349 8.08 14.75 8.56
CA HIS A 349 8.86 13.86 7.71
C HIS A 349 7.94 13.09 6.77
N MET A 350 8.34 12.98 5.50
CA MET A 350 7.62 12.15 4.54
C MET A 350 8.23 10.76 4.48
N ARG A 351 7.37 9.74 4.57
CA ARG A 351 7.72 8.32 4.42
C ARG A 351 6.83 7.69 3.36
N ARG A 352 7.35 6.69 2.65
CA ARG A 352 6.52 5.84 1.79
C ARG A 352 5.54 5.08 2.68
N GLY A 353 4.27 5.14 2.33
CA GLY A 353 3.17 4.55 3.10
C GLY A 353 3.34 3.05 3.21
N ALA A 354 3.46 2.35 2.08
CA ALA A 354 3.62 0.90 2.06
C ALA A 354 4.79 0.42 2.94
N GLU A 355 5.97 1.03 2.85
CA GLU A 355 7.12 0.70 3.71
C GLU A 355 6.80 0.91 5.19
N LEU A 356 6.22 2.06 5.55
CA LEU A 356 5.86 2.37 6.94
C LEU A 356 4.92 1.32 7.55
N PHE A 357 3.93 0.84 6.78
CA PHE A 357 3.01 -0.19 7.28
C PHE A 357 3.63 -1.58 7.31
N LEU A 358 4.57 -1.91 6.42
CA LEU A 358 5.34 -3.14 6.50
C LEU A 358 6.23 -3.18 7.75
N ASP A 359 6.92 -2.07 8.04
CA ASP A 359 7.71 -1.91 9.27
C ASP A 359 6.82 -2.07 10.50
N MET A 360 5.66 -1.40 10.52
CA MET A 360 4.70 -1.48 11.62
C MET A 360 4.20 -2.92 11.87
N LEU A 361 4.03 -3.70 10.81
CA LEU A 361 3.54 -5.08 10.87
C LEU A 361 4.62 -6.09 11.30
N GLY A 362 5.90 -5.72 11.37
CA GLY A 362 6.98 -6.70 11.51
C GLY A 362 7.03 -7.64 10.29
N ALA A 363 6.86 -7.06 9.10
CA ALA A 363 6.76 -7.84 7.87
C ALA A 363 8.06 -8.60 7.55
N SER A 364 9.21 -8.04 7.92
CA SER A 364 10.51 -8.66 7.70
C SER A 364 10.60 -10.01 8.43
N GLU A 365 10.28 -10.01 9.73
CA GLU A 365 10.29 -11.20 10.58
C GLU A 365 9.26 -12.25 10.11
N THR A 366 8.13 -11.77 9.60
CA THR A 366 7.07 -12.65 9.08
C THR A 366 7.47 -13.30 7.76
N ILE A 367 8.17 -12.57 6.89
CA ILE A 367 8.58 -13.04 5.56
C ILE A 367 9.85 -13.89 5.62
N GLU A 368 10.74 -13.65 6.58
CA GLU A 368 11.99 -14.37 6.70
C GLU A 368 11.77 -15.90 6.74
N GLY A 369 12.46 -16.62 5.85
CA GLY A 369 12.35 -18.07 5.74
C GLY A 369 11.04 -18.60 5.12
N ALA A 370 10.13 -17.73 4.67
CA ALA A 370 8.92 -18.15 3.97
C ALA A 370 9.25 -18.85 2.63
N ALA A 371 8.40 -19.80 2.23
CA ALA A 371 8.49 -20.46 0.94
C ALA A 371 8.00 -19.58 -0.21
N LEU A 372 7.06 -18.68 0.09
CA LEU A 372 6.39 -17.82 -0.88
C LEU A 372 5.69 -16.66 -0.16
N VAL A 373 5.72 -15.47 -0.76
CA VAL A 373 4.82 -14.37 -0.41
C VAL A 373 3.77 -14.20 -1.51
N LEU A 374 2.50 -14.24 -1.14
CA LEU A 374 1.39 -13.88 -2.01
C LEU A 374 0.88 -12.49 -1.64
N THR A 375 0.83 -11.59 -2.61
CA THR A 375 0.28 -10.24 -2.45
C THR A 375 -0.75 -9.94 -3.53
N GLY A 376 -1.31 -8.73 -3.53
CA GLY A 376 -2.35 -8.35 -4.47
C GLY A 376 -2.91 -6.96 -4.22
N GLU A 377 -3.49 -6.38 -5.26
CA GLU A 377 -4.30 -5.16 -5.20
C GLU A 377 -5.38 -5.18 -6.29
N GLY A 378 -6.31 -4.23 -6.24
CA GLY A 378 -7.42 -4.18 -7.20
C GLY A 378 -6.99 -3.92 -8.64
N CYS A 379 -6.00 -3.05 -8.85
CA CYS A 379 -5.48 -2.73 -10.18
C CYS A 379 -3.99 -2.48 -10.09
N MET A 380 -3.20 -3.35 -10.71
CA MET A 380 -1.76 -3.20 -10.81
C MET A 380 -1.44 -2.37 -12.06
N ASP A 381 -0.87 -1.18 -11.87
CA ASP A 381 -0.55 -0.20 -12.91
C ASP A 381 0.84 0.42 -12.68
N ASP A 382 1.27 1.33 -13.56
CA ASP A 382 2.59 1.97 -13.45
C ASP A 382 2.77 2.74 -12.13
N GLN A 383 1.69 3.21 -11.48
CA GLN A 383 1.78 3.82 -10.15
C GLN A 383 2.06 2.79 -9.06
N SER A 384 1.59 1.56 -9.27
CA SER A 384 1.82 0.46 -8.34
C SER A 384 3.30 0.11 -8.26
N ALA A 385 3.97 0.13 -9.42
CA ALA A 385 5.42 -0.04 -9.54
C ALA A 385 6.25 1.06 -8.86
N LEU A 386 5.65 2.22 -8.54
CA LEU A 386 6.30 3.36 -7.90
C LEU A 386 6.26 3.31 -6.35
N GLY A 387 5.90 2.16 -5.77
CA GLY A 387 6.02 1.94 -4.33
C GLY A 387 4.73 1.67 -3.57
N LYS A 388 3.67 1.19 -4.25
CA LYS A 388 2.47 0.71 -3.56
C LYS A 388 2.72 -0.65 -2.89
N ALA A 389 1.78 -1.03 -2.04
CA ALA A 389 1.84 -2.22 -1.19
C ALA A 389 2.36 -3.50 -1.89
N PRO A 390 1.86 -3.96 -3.05
CA PRO A 390 2.36 -5.19 -3.67
C PRO A 390 3.84 -5.13 -4.05
N PHE A 391 4.32 -3.99 -4.56
CA PHE A 391 5.72 -3.82 -4.95
C PHE A 391 6.63 -3.66 -3.73
N ALA A 392 6.18 -2.98 -2.67
CA ALA A 392 6.91 -2.89 -1.42
C ALA A 392 7.06 -4.28 -0.75
N VAL A 393 5.99 -5.08 -0.75
CA VAL A 393 6.02 -6.48 -0.30
C VAL A 393 7.01 -7.30 -1.14
N ALA A 394 6.97 -7.15 -2.47
CA ALA A 394 7.88 -7.88 -3.36
C ALA A 394 9.34 -7.47 -3.18
N ALA A 395 9.62 -6.19 -2.96
CA ALA A 395 10.95 -5.67 -2.68
C ALA A 395 11.50 -6.27 -1.39
N LEU A 396 10.73 -6.20 -0.29
CA LEU A 396 11.11 -6.80 1.00
C LEU A 396 11.33 -8.32 0.88
N ALA A 397 10.43 -9.03 0.19
CA ALA A 397 10.59 -10.46 -0.05
C ALA A 397 11.88 -10.77 -0.84
N SER A 398 12.19 -9.97 -1.86
CA SER A 398 13.43 -10.11 -2.64
C SER A 398 14.68 -9.85 -1.79
N GLU A 399 14.68 -8.86 -0.90
CA GLU A 399 15.78 -8.60 0.04
C GLU A 399 16.04 -9.80 0.96
N LEU A 400 14.97 -10.50 1.36
CA LEU A 400 15.00 -11.72 2.17
C LEU A 400 15.18 -13.01 1.35
N SER A 401 15.42 -12.90 0.04
CA SER A 401 15.57 -14.04 -0.89
C SER A 401 14.35 -14.98 -0.94
N VAL A 402 13.16 -14.45 -0.70
CA VAL A 402 11.87 -15.16 -0.77
C VAL A 402 11.15 -14.82 -2.07
N PRO A 403 10.66 -15.81 -2.84
CA PRO A 403 9.89 -15.54 -4.06
C PRO A 403 8.54 -14.91 -3.71
N SER A 404 8.10 -13.95 -4.54
CA SER A 404 6.78 -13.34 -4.43
C SER A 404 5.92 -13.58 -5.66
N ALA A 405 4.60 -13.66 -5.49
CA ALA A 405 3.61 -13.68 -6.57
C ALA A 405 2.42 -12.77 -6.24
N ALA A 406 1.77 -12.25 -7.27
CA ALA A 406 0.65 -11.32 -7.13
C ALA A 406 -0.64 -11.90 -7.71
N ILE A 407 -1.75 -11.73 -6.99
CA ILE A 407 -3.12 -11.93 -7.48
C ILE A 407 -3.76 -10.55 -7.50
N VAL A 408 -4.15 -10.05 -8.67
CA VAL A 408 -4.66 -8.69 -8.84
C VAL A 408 -6.00 -8.67 -9.55
N GLY A 409 -6.85 -7.69 -9.25
CA GLY A 409 -8.14 -7.56 -9.95
C GLY A 409 -7.94 -7.38 -11.46
N THR A 410 -7.14 -6.38 -11.82
CA THR A 410 -6.72 -6.08 -13.20
C THR A 410 -5.22 -5.85 -13.24
N ASN A 411 -4.56 -6.30 -14.31
CA ASN A 411 -3.16 -5.97 -14.61
C ASN A 411 -3.08 -5.03 -15.81
N ARG A 412 -2.60 -3.80 -15.60
CA ARG A 412 -2.39 -2.76 -16.62
C ARG A 412 -0.92 -2.35 -16.76
N LEU A 413 0.01 -3.08 -16.14
CA LEU A 413 1.43 -2.84 -16.38
C LEU A 413 1.70 -3.06 -17.86
N ASN A 414 2.14 -2.01 -18.54
CA ASN A 414 2.58 -2.15 -19.91
C ASN A 414 3.85 -3.00 -19.92
N ASP A 415 3.99 -3.89 -20.90
CA ASP A 415 5.15 -4.77 -21.12
C ASP A 415 6.43 -3.98 -21.49
N HIS A 416 6.52 -2.69 -21.15
CA HIS A 416 7.56 -1.72 -21.49
C HIS A 416 8.91 -1.95 -20.78
N GLY A 417 9.24 -3.19 -20.43
CA GLY A 417 10.58 -3.56 -19.99
C GLY A 417 10.87 -3.40 -18.50
N LEU A 418 9.84 -3.20 -17.66
CA LEU A 418 9.98 -3.45 -16.23
C LEU A 418 10.00 -4.96 -16.01
N ASN A 419 11.14 -5.50 -15.55
CA ASN A 419 11.15 -6.85 -15.01
C ASN A 419 10.24 -6.86 -13.79
N SER A 420 9.07 -7.50 -13.91
CA SER A 420 8.17 -7.73 -12.78
C SER A 420 8.97 -8.36 -11.62
N PRO A 421 8.94 -7.77 -10.40
CA PRO A 421 9.58 -8.40 -9.24
C PRO A 421 8.85 -9.68 -8.82
N PHE A 422 7.64 -9.88 -9.36
CA PHE A 422 6.84 -11.06 -9.11
C PHE A 422 7.22 -12.21 -10.02
N THR A 423 7.34 -13.36 -9.39
CA THR A 423 7.51 -14.68 -10.00
C THR A 423 6.30 -15.07 -10.86
N ALA A 424 5.11 -14.66 -10.46
CA ALA A 424 3.87 -14.83 -11.20
C ALA A 424 2.89 -13.68 -10.89
N VAL A 425 2.09 -13.29 -11.88
CA VAL A 425 0.97 -12.35 -11.71
C VAL A 425 -0.28 -12.98 -12.32
N ILE A 426 -1.34 -13.13 -11.53
CA ILE A 426 -2.66 -13.59 -11.96
C ILE A 426 -3.63 -12.43 -11.90
N ALA A 427 -4.19 -12.06 -13.05
CA ALA A 427 -5.24 -11.04 -13.14
C ALA A 427 -6.63 -11.71 -13.13
N LEU A 428 -7.51 -11.28 -12.21
CA LEU A 428 -8.83 -11.87 -12.05
C LEU A 428 -9.77 -11.55 -13.22
N ASP A 429 -9.64 -10.36 -13.81
CA ASP A 429 -10.42 -9.94 -14.98
C ASP A 429 -10.19 -10.82 -16.22
N SER A 430 -9.03 -11.48 -16.28
CA SER A 430 -8.70 -12.47 -17.30
C SER A 430 -9.36 -13.83 -17.04
N MET A 431 -9.80 -14.09 -15.81
CA MET A 431 -10.62 -15.24 -15.44
C MET A 431 -12.11 -14.94 -15.61
N ASP A 432 -12.56 -13.78 -15.13
CA ASP A 432 -13.91 -13.27 -15.30
C ASP A 432 -13.91 -11.72 -15.22
N PRO A 433 -14.29 -11.01 -16.30
CA PRO A 433 -14.24 -9.54 -16.34
C PRO A 433 -15.21 -8.85 -15.39
N LEU A 434 -16.21 -9.57 -14.82
CA LEU A 434 -17.16 -9.00 -13.87
C LEU A 434 -16.60 -8.88 -12.44
N CYS A 435 -15.39 -9.38 -12.18
CA CYS A 435 -14.82 -9.43 -10.84
C CYS A 435 -14.76 -8.04 -10.16
N SER A 436 -14.45 -6.97 -10.89
CA SER A 436 -14.32 -5.62 -10.34
C SER A 436 -15.63 -5.07 -9.75
N SER A 437 -16.78 -5.56 -10.23
CA SER A 437 -18.12 -5.13 -9.80
C SER A 437 -18.82 -6.10 -8.85
N ASP A 438 -18.28 -7.29 -8.65
CA ASP A 438 -18.88 -8.33 -7.81
C ASP A 438 -17.87 -8.81 -6.74
N PRO A 439 -18.03 -8.35 -5.49
CA PRO A 439 -17.19 -8.78 -4.37
C PRO A 439 -17.21 -10.29 -4.11
N THR A 440 -18.34 -10.96 -4.32
CA THR A 440 -18.48 -12.40 -4.09
C THR A 440 -17.71 -13.18 -5.16
N LEU A 441 -17.85 -12.76 -6.42
CA LEU A 441 -17.08 -13.29 -7.53
C LEU A 441 -15.58 -13.08 -7.31
N SER A 442 -15.17 -11.86 -6.96
CA SER A 442 -13.77 -11.54 -6.66
C SER A 442 -13.18 -12.44 -5.59
N ALA A 443 -13.85 -12.60 -4.44
CA ALA A 443 -13.38 -13.47 -3.37
C ALA A 443 -13.24 -14.93 -3.82
N ARG A 444 -14.19 -15.44 -4.63
CA ARG A 444 -14.13 -16.79 -5.19
C ARG A 444 -12.95 -16.98 -6.15
N LEU A 445 -12.69 -16.01 -7.02
CA LEU A 445 -11.57 -16.07 -7.97
C LEU A 445 -10.22 -15.96 -7.25
N ILE A 446 -10.10 -15.11 -6.23
CA ILE A 446 -8.91 -15.02 -5.37
C ILE A 446 -8.60 -16.37 -4.74
N ARG A 447 -9.62 -17.03 -4.16
CA ARG A 447 -9.49 -18.37 -3.57
C ARG A 447 -8.98 -19.40 -4.58
N GLN A 448 -9.57 -19.43 -5.78
CA GLN A 448 -9.17 -20.35 -6.86
C GLN A 448 -7.74 -20.08 -7.35
N ALA A 449 -7.39 -18.82 -7.61
CA ALA A 449 -6.06 -18.42 -8.03
C ALA A 449 -4.99 -18.77 -6.98
N THR A 450 -5.32 -18.56 -5.71
CA THR A 450 -4.44 -18.90 -4.59
C THR A 450 -4.21 -20.41 -4.53
N ALA A 451 -5.27 -21.24 -4.56
CA ALA A 451 -5.12 -22.69 -4.55
C ALA A 451 -4.26 -23.19 -5.72
N ALA A 452 -4.43 -22.63 -6.92
CA ALA A 452 -3.63 -22.98 -8.09
C ALA A 452 -2.13 -22.65 -7.92
N LEU A 453 -1.80 -21.46 -7.42
CA LEU A 453 -0.42 -21.05 -7.14
C LEU A 453 0.22 -21.92 -6.07
N VAL A 454 -0.51 -22.18 -4.98
CA VAL A 454 -0.03 -22.97 -3.85
C VAL A 454 0.25 -24.42 -4.28
N HIS A 455 -0.65 -25.05 -5.04
CA HIS A 455 -0.40 -26.37 -5.61
C HIS A 455 0.81 -26.42 -6.54
N GLN A 456 1.07 -25.35 -7.27
CA GLN A 456 2.25 -25.27 -8.11
C GLN A 456 3.54 -25.22 -7.28
N VAL A 457 3.56 -24.40 -6.23
CA VAL A 457 4.69 -24.28 -5.31
C VAL A 457 4.98 -25.60 -4.59
N GLN A 458 3.94 -26.33 -4.15
CA GLN A 458 4.07 -27.67 -3.58
C GLN A 458 4.79 -28.63 -4.55
N ARG A 459 4.38 -28.65 -5.82
CA ARG A 459 4.99 -29.54 -6.84
C ARG A 459 6.45 -29.20 -7.15
N GLU A 460 6.80 -27.92 -7.15
CA GLU A 460 8.12 -27.45 -7.60
C GLU A 460 9.17 -27.48 -6.50
N LEU A 461 8.79 -27.17 -5.25
CA LEU A 461 9.75 -27.12 -4.15
C LEU A 461 9.98 -28.49 -3.50
N ALA A 462 9.25 -29.54 -3.90
CA ALA A 462 9.19 -30.82 -3.17
C ALA A 462 8.95 -30.61 -1.66
N ILE A 463 8.31 -29.48 -1.33
CA ILE A 463 7.93 -29.11 0.02
C ILE A 463 6.57 -29.77 0.22
N LEU A 464 6.63 -30.94 0.86
CA LEU A 464 5.58 -31.87 1.28
C LEU A 464 5.41 -33.11 0.41
#